data_AF-F0WHF7-F1
#
_entry.id   AF-F0WHF7-F1
#
_cell.length_a   1.000
_cell.length_b   1.000
_cell.length_c   1.000
_cell.angle_alpha   90.00
_cell.angle_beta   90.00
_cell.angle_gamma   90.00
#
_symmetry.space_group_name_H-M   'P 1'
#
loop_
_entity.id
_entity.type
_entity.pdbx_description
1 polymer ?
#
loop_
_entity_poly.entity_id
_entity_poly.type
_entity_poly.pdbx_seq_one_letter_code
_entity_poly.pdbx_strand_id
1 'polypeptide(L)'
;MMEAGISAEQVRSVLRIFLLSSPPGQTHEVIKELKELVPQHFLSSDYLKTLLQEYHHTTFLTVDIPNQTHKLLICQEGQIDETHYVDPRTKLVYEFDHLTQMVNENSVPESRTETSDNLAEERVSIENALRDYEAREYMNEGTTAVYAKESKIIILMCTERVNLRNFWSGRWRSRWEVDLGVQPAVVSGEINLHIHYYENGNLQLRDTKKVQQTLSFDKTPLELGKEVVQVLKDAEDSLQISLDELYINMSHESFKEMRRIMPVTQTKMDWTAPFNEAVRSYIDKELNGNGPKLVGFLANDDKAARKYADWTGKTCRASGIRYELREVEEDNLMDALTIANNDPQVHGIIVYYPCFGNFPSFFGGTMDDFLRDSIAIKKDAEGLCQYYRGNLYRNIRFMDDQKTQKCVLPCTPIAIVKILEYLNVYDKSKPEGDHLNGKNITVINRSDIVGRPLAAMLANDGADVYSIDIDSLYLYRRGKLIQTQETNENACKKSHVIITGVPVKDYKLPLDWVAENTVVINVSSYKNVDETELLKITGVKYVPLVGKVTVAMLQRNLLRLYENFHMQPAKHWQ
;
A
#
# COMPACT_ATOMS: atom_id res chain seq x y z
N MET A 1 33.22 -6.06 13.24
CA MET A 1 32.42 -4.94 13.78
C MET A 1 32.23 -5.16 15.28
N MET A 2 33.17 -4.69 16.09
CA MET A 2 32.94 -4.38 17.51
C MET A 2 33.29 -2.91 17.66
N GLU A 3 32.46 -2.04 17.09
CA GLU A 3 32.54 -0.59 17.22
C GLU A 3 31.20 -0.07 17.73
N ALA A 4 30.92 -0.34 19.01
CA ALA A 4 30.04 0.43 19.89
C ALA A 4 30.13 -0.16 21.30
N GLY A 5 30.34 0.68 22.31
CA GLY A 5 30.55 0.30 23.71
C GLY A 5 29.30 -0.25 24.42
N ILE A 6 28.79 -1.37 23.94
CA ILE A 6 27.69 -2.11 24.58
C ILE A 6 28.31 -3.15 25.50
N SER A 7 27.98 -3.08 26.79
CA SER A 7 28.44 -4.06 27.78
C SER A 7 27.82 -5.43 27.55
N ALA A 8 28.51 -6.49 27.98
CA ALA A 8 27.99 -7.86 27.92
C ALA A 8 26.64 -8.03 28.64
N GLU A 9 26.43 -7.27 29.71
CA GLU A 9 25.19 -7.24 30.48
C GLU A 9 24.03 -6.62 29.69
N GLN A 10 24.29 -5.52 28.96
CA GLN A 10 23.30 -4.92 28.08
C GLN A 10 22.89 -5.88 26.95
N VAL A 11 23.85 -6.57 26.32
CA VAL A 11 23.55 -7.58 25.29
C VAL A 11 22.65 -8.68 25.87
N ARG A 12 22.99 -9.21 27.05
CA ARG A 12 22.19 -10.24 27.74
C ARG A 12 20.79 -9.75 28.10
N SER A 13 20.63 -8.50 28.53
CA SER A 13 19.33 -7.91 28.83
C SER A 13 18.43 -7.82 27.59
N VAL A 14 19.00 -7.44 26.44
CA VAL A 14 18.29 -7.37 25.16
C VAL A 14 17.88 -8.76 24.68
N LEU A 15 18.79 -9.74 24.78
CA LEU A 15 18.48 -11.15 24.49
C LEU A 15 17.32 -11.67 25.34
N ARG A 16 17.31 -11.34 26.64
CA ARG A 16 16.22 -11.69 27.55
C ARG A 16 14.89 -11.09 27.10
N ILE A 17 14.87 -9.82 26.71
CA ILE A 17 13.65 -9.16 26.21
C ILE A 17 13.13 -9.83 24.95
N PHE A 18 14.00 -10.16 23.98
CA PHE A 18 13.59 -10.84 22.75
C PHE A 18 12.97 -12.21 23.02
N LEU A 19 13.63 -13.05 23.84
CA LEU A 19 13.10 -14.38 24.10
C LEU A 19 11.79 -14.33 24.89
N LEU A 20 11.72 -13.50 25.94
CA LEU A 20 10.50 -13.34 26.74
C LEU A 20 9.33 -12.72 25.95
N SER A 21 9.62 -11.96 24.91
CA SER A 21 8.61 -11.38 24.01
C SER A 21 8.23 -12.29 22.85
N SER A 22 8.78 -13.50 22.77
CA SER A 22 8.53 -14.43 21.67
C SER A 22 7.03 -14.75 21.56
N PRO A 23 6.47 -14.72 20.34
CA PRO A 23 5.10 -15.17 20.11
C PRO A 23 4.92 -16.66 20.42
N PRO A 24 3.68 -17.09 20.70
CA PRO A 24 3.34 -18.50 20.89
C PRO A 24 3.76 -19.33 19.66
N GLY A 25 4.31 -20.52 19.88
CA GLY A 25 4.82 -21.41 18.84
C GLY A 25 6.08 -20.97 18.08
N GLN A 26 6.65 -19.79 18.34
CA GLN A 26 7.74 -19.22 17.52
C GLN A 26 9.09 -19.12 18.23
N THR A 27 9.20 -19.60 19.47
CA THR A 27 10.44 -19.52 20.28
C THR A 27 11.65 -20.13 19.58
N HIS A 28 11.48 -21.24 18.86
CA HIS A 28 12.56 -21.89 18.12
C HIS A 28 13.10 -21.04 16.96
N GLU A 29 12.21 -20.35 16.23
CA GLU A 29 12.61 -19.46 15.14
C GLU A 29 13.33 -18.23 15.69
N VAL A 30 12.82 -17.63 16.76
CA VAL A 30 13.48 -16.51 17.45
C VAL A 30 14.87 -16.91 17.93
N ILE A 31 15.04 -18.08 18.54
CA ILE A 31 16.37 -18.56 18.97
C ILE A 31 17.31 -18.75 17.78
N LYS A 32 16.81 -19.29 16.66
CA LYS A 32 17.60 -19.48 15.44
C LYS A 32 18.10 -18.15 14.90
N GLU A 33 17.23 -17.14 14.80
CA GLU A 33 17.63 -15.79 14.36
C GLU A 33 18.60 -15.11 15.34
N LEU A 34 18.37 -15.24 16.65
CA LEU A 34 19.28 -14.68 17.66
C LEU A 34 20.68 -15.28 17.58
N LYS A 35 20.81 -16.57 17.23
CA LYS A 35 22.11 -17.24 17.02
C LYS A 35 22.86 -16.70 15.78
N GLU A 36 22.14 -16.20 14.78
CA GLU A 36 22.73 -15.57 13.60
C GLU A 36 23.13 -14.11 13.86
N LEU A 37 22.36 -13.40 14.70
CA LEU A 37 22.58 -11.98 15.02
C LEU A 37 23.67 -11.75 16.06
N VAL A 38 23.79 -12.64 17.06
CA VAL A 38 24.65 -12.43 18.23
C VAL A 38 25.79 -13.45 18.28
N PRO A 39 27.04 -13.04 18.57
CA PRO A 39 28.15 -13.98 18.74
C PRO A 39 27.86 -15.09 19.77
N GLN A 40 28.27 -16.32 19.47
CA GLN A 40 27.95 -17.52 20.27
C GLN A 40 28.32 -17.43 21.75
N HIS A 41 29.34 -16.67 22.13
CA HIS A 41 29.76 -16.53 23.53
C HIS A 41 28.72 -15.82 24.43
N PHE A 42 27.77 -15.08 23.85
CA PHE A 42 26.64 -14.49 24.58
C PHE A 42 25.45 -15.45 24.74
N LEU A 43 25.38 -16.50 23.94
CA LEU A 43 24.31 -17.51 23.91
C LEU A 43 24.85 -18.88 24.35
N SER A 44 25.50 -18.93 25.52
CA SER A 44 25.89 -20.22 26.11
C SER A 44 24.66 -21.07 26.39
N SER A 45 24.79 -22.40 26.28
CA SER A 45 23.69 -23.34 26.51
C SER A 45 23.05 -23.16 27.89
N ASP A 46 23.86 -22.91 28.92
CA ASP A 46 23.37 -22.69 30.30
C ASP A 46 22.52 -21.42 30.41
N TYR A 47 22.98 -20.31 29.81
CA TYR A 47 22.23 -19.05 29.83
C TYR A 47 20.89 -19.18 29.07
N LEU A 48 20.92 -19.87 27.93
CA LEU A 48 19.73 -20.12 27.13
C LEU A 48 18.74 -21.05 27.87
N LYS A 49 19.23 -22.03 28.62
CA LYS A 49 18.40 -22.90 29.47
C LYS A 49 17.71 -22.10 30.57
N THR A 50 18.43 -21.23 31.29
CA THR A 50 17.83 -20.34 32.31
C THR A 50 16.76 -19.42 31.71
N LEU A 51 17.03 -18.85 30.54
CA LEU A 51 16.11 -17.93 29.89
C LEU A 51 14.86 -18.64 29.34
N LEU A 52 15.04 -19.85 28.80
CA LEU A 52 13.92 -20.70 28.38
C LEU A 52 13.09 -21.17 29.56
N GLN A 53 13.71 -21.50 30.69
CA GLN A 53 13.00 -21.83 31.92
C GLN A 53 12.10 -20.67 32.35
N GLU A 54 12.64 -19.44 32.39
CA GLU A 54 11.86 -18.24 32.68
C GLU A 54 10.71 -18.03 31.67
N TYR A 55 10.98 -18.19 30.38
CA TYR A 55 9.95 -18.10 29.35
C TYR A 55 8.85 -19.16 29.54
N HIS A 56 9.20 -20.42 29.79
CA HIS A 56 8.23 -21.50 29.98
C HIS A 56 7.39 -21.29 31.24
N HIS A 57 8.00 -20.85 32.34
CA HIS A 57 7.27 -20.53 33.58
C HIS A 57 6.30 -19.38 33.40
N THR A 58 6.70 -18.32 32.70
CA THR A 58 5.83 -17.15 32.48
C THR A 58 4.72 -17.45 31.48
N THR A 59 4.97 -18.32 30.49
CA THR A 59 4.01 -18.63 29.43
C THR A 59 3.12 -19.85 29.70
N PHE A 60 3.41 -20.62 30.75
CA PHE A 60 2.76 -21.88 31.09
C PHE A 60 2.80 -22.86 29.92
N LEU A 61 4.01 -23.24 29.50
CA LEU A 61 4.18 -24.20 28.41
C LEU A 61 3.44 -25.51 28.73
N THR A 62 2.58 -25.93 27.81
CA THR A 62 1.86 -27.22 27.87
C THR A 62 2.68 -28.31 27.20
N VAL A 63 2.86 -29.46 27.86
CA VAL A 63 3.63 -30.58 27.32
C VAL A 63 2.83 -31.88 27.43
N ASP A 64 2.83 -32.68 26.37
CA ASP A 64 2.17 -33.99 26.38
C ASP A 64 2.94 -34.99 27.25
N ILE A 65 2.24 -35.67 28.14
CA ILE A 65 2.82 -36.71 29.01
C ILE A 65 2.61 -38.08 28.34
N PRO A 66 3.66 -38.91 28.21
CA PRO A 66 3.52 -40.27 27.70
C PRO A 66 2.49 -41.08 28.51
N ASN A 67 1.57 -41.76 27.81
CA ASN A 67 0.54 -42.63 28.38
C ASN A 67 -0.53 -41.94 29.27
N GLN A 68 -0.64 -40.61 29.23
CA GLN A 68 -1.72 -39.86 29.89
C GLN A 68 -2.62 -39.19 28.86
N THR A 69 -3.84 -38.84 29.28
CA THR A 69 -4.83 -38.16 28.43
C THR A 69 -4.79 -36.64 28.56
N HIS A 70 -4.15 -36.13 29.62
CA HIS A 70 -3.97 -34.70 29.87
C HIS A 70 -2.51 -34.27 29.71
N LYS A 71 -2.29 -32.97 29.59
CA LYS A 71 -0.98 -32.35 29.43
C LYS A 71 -0.45 -31.83 30.77
N LEU A 72 0.87 -31.69 30.88
CA LEU A 72 1.56 -31.06 32.00
C LEU A 72 1.76 -29.56 31.72
N LEU A 73 1.54 -28.72 32.75
CA LEU A 73 1.94 -27.31 32.71
C LEU A 73 3.31 -27.11 33.37
N ILE A 74 4.25 -26.57 32.60
CA ILE A 74 5.58 -26.19 33.11
C ILE A 74 5.48 -24.81 33.75
N CYS A 75 5.51 -24.77 35.08
CA CYS A 75 5.31 -23.57 35.88
C CYS A 75 6.21 -23.56 37.13
N GLN A 76 6.34 -22.40 37.77
CA GLN A 76 7.14 -22.25 38.98
C GLN A 76 6.53 -23.00 40.18
N GLU A 77 5.20 -23.04 40.28
CA GLU A 77 4.48 -23.71 41.36
C GLU A 77 4.64 -25.23 41.33
N GLY A 78 4.73 -25.82 40.14
CA GLY A 78 4.96 -27.25 39.94
C GLY A 78 6.43 -27.66 39.97
N GLN A 79 7.37 -26.73 40.18
CA GLN A 79 8.79 -27.03 40.14
C GLN A 79 9.28 -27.68 41.44
N ILE A 80 9.95 -28.83 41.33
CA ILE A 80 10.63 -29.50 42.46
C ILE A 80 12.11 -29.15 42.47
N ASP A 81 12.77 -29.27 41.33
CA ASP A 81 14.18 -28.90 41.13
C ASP A 81 14.38 -28.25 39.73
N GLU A 82 15.62 -28.08 39.27
CA GLU A 82 15.91 -27.42 38.00
C GLU A 82 15.29 -28.11 36.77
N THR A 83 15.01 -29.41 36.82
CA THR A 83 14.54 -30.21 35.70
C THR A 83 13.27 -31.01 35.99
N HIS A 84 12.85 -31.13 37.25
CA HIS A 84 11.71 -31.95 37.64
C HIS A 84 10.48 -31.13 38.01
N TYR A 85 9.35 -31.55 37.44
CA TYR A 85 8.04 -30.92 37.63
C TYR A 85 7.01 -31.94 38.12
N VAL A 86 6.20 -31.55 39.10
CA VAL A 86 5.10 -32.37 39.61
C VAL A 86 3.81 -32.12 38.83
N ASP A 87 3.18 -33.23 38.43
CA ASP A 87 1.79 -33.24 38.01
C ASP A 87 0.89 -33.36 39.25
N PRO A 88 0.15 -32.30 39.64
CA PRO A 88 -0.69 -32.32 40.84
C PRO A 88 -1.85 -33.33 40.74
N ARG A 89 -2.21 -33.76 39.52
CA ARG A 89 -3.31 -34.69 39.27
C ARG A 89 -2.92 -36.13 39.54
N THR A 90 -1.78 -36.54 39.00
CA THR A 90 -1.27 -37.92 39.13
C THR A 90 -0.33 -38.08 40.31
N LYS A 91 0.15 -36.97 40.89
CA LYS A 91 1.20 -36.91 41.92
C LYS A 91 2.51 -37.56 41.47
N LEU A 92 2.75 -37.54 40.16
CA LEU A 92 3.97 -38.04 39.54
C LEU A 92 4.88 -36.87 39.19
N VAL A 93 6.17 -37.13 39.27
CA VAL A 93 7.24 -36.18 38.95
C VAL A 93 7.88 -36.58 37.64
N TYR A 94 7.98 -35.61 36.74
CA TYR A 94 8.52 -35.77 35.39
C TYR A 94 9.77 -34.90 35.20
N GLU A 95 10.80 -35.47 34.60
CA GLU A 95 11.96 -34.71 34.13
C GLU A 95 11.63 -34.02 32.81
N PHE A 96 11.89 -32.71 32.72
CA PHE A 96 11.64 -31.86 31.57
C PHE A 96 12.90 -31.13 31.13
N ASP A 97 13.23 -31.25 29.85
CA ASP A 97 14.33 -30.51 29.25
C ASP A 97 13.82 -29.25 28.53
N HIS A 98 14.15 -28.08 29.08
CA HIS A 98 13.78 -26.79 28.50
C HIS A 98 14.36 -26.54 27.11
N LEU A 99 15.47 -27.15 26.72
CA LEU A 99 16.08 -26.95 25.40
C LEU A 99 15.35 -27.73 24.30
N THR A 100 15.03 -28.99 24.58
CA THR A 100 14.33 -29.87 23.62
C THR A 100 12.82 -29.78 23.74
N GLN A 101 12.29 -29.19 24.83
CA GLN A 101 10.87 -29.10 25.16
C GLN A 101 10.20 -30.47 25.26
N MET A 102 10.93 -31.48 25.72
CA MET A 102 10.46 -32.86 25.85
C MET A 102 10.45 -33.31 27.32
N VAL A 103 9.47 -34.14 27.66
CA VAL A 103 9.39 -34.85 28.94
C VAL A 103 10.06 -36.22 28.79
N ASN A 104 10.84 -36.63 29.79
CA ASN A 104 11.41 -37.98 29.88
C ASN A 104 10.32 -38.99 30.30
N GLU A 105 10.35 -40.21 29.76
CA GLU A 105 9.30 -41.22 29.99
C GLU A 105 9.26 -41.76 31.43
N ASN A 106 10.37 -41.65 32.16
CA ASN A 106 10.50 -42.17 33.52
C ASN A 106 9.87 -41.19 34.53
N SER A 107 8.74 -41.57 35.13
CA SER A 107 8.12 -40.83 36.24
C SER A 107 8.54 -41.39 37.60
N VAL A 108 8.77 -40.53 38.58
CA VAL A 108 9.02 -40.92 39.97
C VAL A 108 7.83 -40.46 40.83
N PRO A 109 7.35 -41.25 41.81
CA PRO A 109 6.36 -40.78 42.77
C PRO A 109 6.86 -39.56 43.54
N GLU A 110 6.00 -38.57 43.76
CA GLU A 110 6.37 -37.41 44.57
C GLU A 110 6.74 -37.84 46.01
N SER A 111 7.96 -37.49 46.45
CA SER A 111 8.50 -37.90 47.76
C SER A 111 8.24 -36.90 48.89
N ARG A 112 7.53 -35.80 48.63
CA ARG A 112 7.14 -34.83 49.67
C ARG A 112 6.19 -35.52 50.64
N THR A 113 6.59 -35.54 51.92
CA THR A 113 5.82 -36.08 53.04
C THR A 113 4.53 -35.30 53.20
N GLU A 114 3.41 -36.00 53.46
CA GLU A 114 2.01 -35.55 53.54
C GLU A 114 1.71 -34.37 54.50
N THR A 115 2.71 -33.72 55.08
CA THR A 115 2.58 -32.73 56.15
C THR A 115 2.24 -31.29 55.71
N SER A 116 2.00 -30.98 54.42
CA SER A 116 1.63 -29.62 53.97
C SER A 116 0.28 -29.46 53.26
N ASP A 117 -0.47 -30.53 53.01
CA ASP A 117 -1.71 -30.50 52.21
C ASP A 117 -2.96 -30.35 53.09
N ASN A 118 -3.03 -29.27 53.89
CA ASN A 118 -4.24 -28.97 54.68
C ASN A 118 -5.48 -28.64 53.80
N LEU A 119 -5.30 -28.48 52.49
CA LEU A 119 -6.33 -28.07 51.51
C LEU A 119 -6.55 -29.10 50.39
N ALA A 120 -6.24 -30.38 50.64
CA ALA A 120 -6.32 -31.42 49.61
C ALA A 120 -7.74 -31.62 49.05
N GLU A 121 -8.77 -31.54 49.90
CA GLU A 121 -10.16 -31.74 49.50
C GLU A 121 -10.68 -30.58 48.63
N GLU A 122 -10.37 -29.34 49.02
CA GLU A 122 -10.68 -28.12 48.29
C GLU A 122 -9.98 -28.09 46.93
N ARG A 123 -8.70 -28.48 46.89
CA ARG A 123 -7.90 -28.57 45.66
C ARG A 123 -8.52 -29.55 44.66
N VAL A 124 -8.86 -30.76 45.11
CA VAL A 124 -9.49 -31.80 44.26
C VAL A 124 -10.87 -31.37 43.78
N SER A 125 -11.62 -30.65 44.61
CA SER A 125 -12.94 -30.12 44.22
C SER A 125 -12.83 -29.09 43.09
N ILE A 126 -11.93 -28.10 43.23
CA ILE A 126 -11.68 -27.09 42.20
C ILE A 126 -11.17 -27.74 40.91
N GLU A 127 -10.27 -28.72 41.02
CA GLU A 127 -9.74 -29.45 39.86
C GLU A 127 -10.83 -30.18 39.07
N ASN A 128 -11.77 -30.85 39.75
CA ASN A 128 -12.91 -31.51 39.09
C ASN A 128 -13.85 -30.50 38.40
N ALA A 129 -14.13 -29.37 39.05
CA ALA A 129 -14.98 -28.33 38.48
C ALA A 129 -14.33 -27.68 37.24
N LEU A 130 -13.01 -27.44 37.28
CA LEU A 130 -12.24 -26.90 36.16
C LEU A 130 -12.21 -27.86 34.97
N ARG A 131 -12.15 -29.17 35.20
CA ARG A 131 -12.20 -30.16 34.13
C ARG A 131 -13.50 -30.09 33.33
N ASP A 132 -14.62 -29.95 34.02
CA ASP A 132 -15.93 -29.78 33.37
C ASP A 132 -16.02 -28.45 32.62
N TYR A 133 -15.39 -27.40 33.16
CA TYR A 133 -15.30 -26.08 32.51
C TYR A 133 -14.44 -26.12 31.24
N GLU A 134 -13.24 -26.68 31.32
CA GLU A 134 -12.28 -26.82 30.22
C GLU A 134 -12.88 -27.63 29.06
N ALA A 135 -13.61 -28.70 29.37
CA ALA A 135 -14.27 -29.52 28.36
C ALA A 135 -15.36 -28.76 27.59
N ARG A 136 -16.04 -27.81 28.25
CA ARG A 136 -17.15 -27.04 27.67
C ARG A 136 -16.67 -25.81 26.90
N GLU A 137 -15.83 -24.98 27.53
CA GLU A 137 -15.43 -23.69 26.97
C GLU A 137 -14.21 -23.81 26.04
N TYR A 138 -13.30 -24.74 26.31
CA TYR A 138 -12.04 -24.89 25.57
C TYR A 138 -11.95 -26.18 24.74
N MET A 139 -13.05 -26.92 24.58
CA MET A 139 -13.14 -28.14 23.75
C MET A 139 -12.10 -29.24 24.10
N ASN A 140 -11.63 -29.31 25.35
CA ASN A 140 -10.51 -30.16 25.81
C ASN A 140 -9.14 -29.84 25.16
N GLU A 141 -8.98 -28.64 24.59
CA GLU A 141 -7.68 -28.13 24.14
C GLU A 141 -7.03 -27.20 25.16
N GLY A 142 -7.69 -26.96 26.29
CA GLY A 142 -7.11 -26.29 27.44
C GLY A 142 -6.15 -27.21 28.20
N THR A 143 -5.39 -26.64 29.12
CA THR A 143 -4.68 -27.41 30.14
C THR A 143 -4.75 -26.63 31.43
N THR A 144 -5.15 -27.30 32.50
CA THR A 144 -5.30 -26.73 33.82
C THR A 144 -4.42 -27.46 34.84
N ALA A 145 -3.87 -26.73 35.81
CA ALA A 145 -3.15 -27.30 36.94
C ALA A 145 -3.52 -26.57 38.23
N VAL A 146 -3.78 -27.34 39.29
CA VAL A 146 -4.22 -26.81 40.59
C VAL A 146 -3.26 -27.25 41.67
N TYR A 147 -2.55 -26.27 42.26
CA TYR A 147 -1.57 -26.47 43.32
C TYR A 147 -2.11 -25.95 44.65
N ALA A 148 -1.83 -26.65 45.74
CA ALA A 148 -2.10 -26.19 47.09
C ALA A 148 -0.78 -25.75 47.74
N LYS A 149 -0.76 -24.56 48.33
CA LYS A 149 0.41 -24.04 49.06
C LYS A 149 -0.06 -23.29 50.30
N GLU A 150 0.26 -23.85 51.47
CA GLU A 150 -0.13 -23.29 52.78
C GLU A 150 -1.65 -23.08 52.89
N SER A 151 -2.12 -21.82 52.92
CA SER A 151 -3.54 -21.44 52.98
C SER A 151 -4.11 -21.02 51.62
N LYS A 152 -3.37 -21.21 50.53
CA LYS A 152 -3.71 -20.72 49.20
C LYS A 152 -3.81 -21.84 48.18
N ILE A 153 -4.75 -21.71 47.26
CA ILE A 153 -4.87 -22.57 46.08
C ILE A 153 -4.51 -21.75 44.85
N ILE A 154 -3.54 -22.24 44.08
CA ILE A 154 -3.07 -21.61 42.85
C ILE A 154 -3.60 -22.41 41.67
N ILE A 155 -4.34 -21.75 40.79
CA ILE A 155 -4.92 -22.33 39.59
C ILE A 155 -4.23 -21.71 38.39
N LEU A 156 -3.68 -22.56 37.53
CA LEU A 156 -3.08 -22.15 36.26
C LEU A 156 -3.90 -22.74 35.12
N MET A 157 -4.18 -21.93 34.11
CA MET A 157 -4.82 -22.36 32.88
C MET A 157 -4.05 -21.80 31.69
N CYS A 158 -3.85 -22.64 30.67
CA CYS A 158 -3.24 -22.25 29.41
C CYS A 158 -3.94 -22.95 28.26
N THR A 159 -4.24 -22.21 27.20
CA THR A 159 -4.59 -22.78 25.90
C THR A 159 -3.81 -22.06 24.83
N GLU A 160 -3.27 -22.82 23.88
CA GLU A 160 -2.45 -22.31 22.80
C GLU A 160 -2.91 -22.93 21.48
N ARG A 161 -3.14 -22.08 20.48
CA ARG A 161 -3.44 -22.48 19.11
C ARG A 161 -2.41 -21.88 18.18
N VAL A 162 -1.70 -22.75 17.46
CA VAL A 162 -0.61 -22.35 16.57
C VAL A 162 -0.85 -22.91 15.18
N ASN A 163 -0.82 -22.04 14.17
CA ASN A 163 -0.82 -22.46 12.77
C ASN A 163 0.17 -21.58 11.97
N LEU A 164 1.45 -21.94 12.08
CA LEU A 164 2.52 -21.18 11.43
C LEU A 164 2.45 -21.21 9.90
N ARG A 165 1.85 -22.27 9.31
CA ARG A 165 1.63 -22.36 7.86
C ARG A 165 0.63 -21.31 7.36
N ASN A 166 -0.33 -20.95 8.20
CA ASN A 166 -1.32 -19.91 7.93
C ASN A 166 -0.95 -18.59 8.61
N PHE A 167 0.31 -18.43 9.04
CA PHE A 167 0.88 -17.19 9.56
C PHE A 167 0.19 -16.64 10.82
N TRP A 168 -0.31 -17.50 11.73
CA TRP A 168 -0.88 -17.04 12.99
C TRP A 168 -0.61 -17.96 14.19
N SER A 169 -0.57 -17.36 15.37
CA SER A 169 -0.56 -18.06 16.65
C SER A 169 -1.29 -17.26 17.73
N GLY A 170 -1.83 -17.95 18.72
CA GLY A 170 -2.59 -17.36 19.81
C GLY A 170 -2.42 -18.16 21.10
N ARG A 171 -2.27 -17.45 22.22
CA ARG A 171 -2.20 -18.02 23.55
C ARG A 171 -3.11 -17.25 24.50
N TRP A 172 -3.91 -17.99 25.25
CA TRP A 172 -4.68 -17.52 26.37
C TRP A 172 -4.16 -18.20 27.63
N ARG A 173 -3.75 -17.41 28.62
CA ARG A 173 -3.27 -17.93 29.89
C ARG A 173 -3.90 -17.18 31.04
N SER A 174 -4.21 -17.88 32.12
CA SER A 174 -4.69 -17.24 33.33
C SER A 174 -4.07 -17.88 34.57
N ARG A 175 -3.72 -17.04 35.55
CA ARG A 175 -3.22 -17.43 36.86
C ARG A 175 -4.16 -16.89 37.90
N TRP A 176 -4.68 -17.77 38.74
CA TRP A 176 -5.59 -17.43 39.82
C TRP A 176 -5.04 -17.92 41.16
N GLU A 177 -5.29 -17.15 42.19
CA GLU A 177 -4.91 -17.41 43.57
C GLU A 177 -6.13 -17.23 44.45
N VAL A 178 -6.52 -18.32 45.11
CA VAL A 178 -7.63 -18.39 46.07
C VAL A 178 -7.04 -18.45 47.46
N ASP A 179 -7.19 -17.36 48.22
CA ASP A 179 -6.74 -17.29 49.61
C ASP A 179 -7.88 -17.69 50.55
N LEU A 180 -7.74 -18.87 51.17
CA LEU A 180 -8.68 -19.43 52.15
C LEU A 180 -8.28 -19.10 53.60
N GLY A 181 -7.12 -18.46 53.80
CA GLY A 181 -6.66 -18.02 55.13
C GLY A 181 -7.42 -16.79 55.66
N VAL A 182 -8.17 -16.11 54.80
CA VAL A 182 -8.95 -14.91 55.10
C VAL A 182 -10.45 -15.23 55.00
N GLN A 183 -11.27 -14.65 55.88
CA GLN A 183 -12.74 -14.71 55.78
C GLN A 183 -13.31 -13.30 55.60
N PRO A 184 -14.05 -13.01 54.52
CA PRO A 184 -14.36 -13.89 53.37
C PRO A 184 -13.11 -14.25 52.54
N ALA A 185 -13.15 -15.40 51.86
CA ALA A 185 -12.05 -15.85 51.01
C ALA A 185 -11.84 -14.87 49.84
N VAL A 186 -10.61 -14.73 49.36
CA VAL A 186 -10.28 -13.80 48.28
C VAL A 186 -9.79 -14.57 47.07
N VAL A 187 -10.44 -14.37 45.93
CA VAL A 187 -9.98 -14.86 44.62
C VAL A 187 -9.35 -13.69 43.87
N SER A 188 -8.09 -13.85 43.50
CA SER A 188 -7.39 -12.89 42.65
C SER A 188 -6.86 -13.60 41.43
N GLY A 189 -6.85 -12.94 40.27
CA GLY A 189 -6.32 -13.55 39.07
C GLY A 189 -5.91 -12.56 38.00
N GLU A 190 -5.09 -13.05 37.08
CA GLU A 190 -4.62 -12.33 35.92
C GLU A 190 -4.83 -13.20 34.68
N ILE A 191 -5.53 -12.65 33.69
CA ILE A 191 -5.73 -13.26 32.37
C ILE A 191 -4.84 -12.50 31.39
N ASN A 192 -4.02 -13.20 30.61
CA ASN A 192 -3.20 -12.63 29.56
C ASN A 192 -3.54 -13.27 28.21
N LEU A 193 -3.76 -12.42 27.21
CA LEU A 193 -3.99 -12.80 25.82
C LEU A 193 -2.79 -12.36 24.98
N HIS A 194 -2.28 -13.25 24.12
CA HIS A 194 -1.27 -12.93 23.13
C HIS A 194 -1.61 -13.58 21.79
N ILE A 195 -1.93 -12.76 20.79
CA ILE A 195 -2.20 -13.17 19.40
C ILE A 195 -1.16 -12.55 18.49
N HIS A 196 -0.70 -13.32 17.50
CA HIS A 196 0.23 -12.88 16.47
C HIS A 196 -0.26 -13.33 15.09
N TYR A 197 -0.34 -12.39 14.15
CA TYR A 197 -0.63 -12.64 12.74
C TYR A 197 0.43 -11.94 11.87
N TYR A 198 1.03 -12.66 10.92
CA TYR A 198 2.22 -12.19 10.22
C TYR A 198 2.25 -12.46 8.71
N GLU A 199 1.07 -12.55 8.08
CA GLU A 199 0.97 -12.61 6.61
C GLU A 199 1.08 -11.21 6.02
N ASN A 200 2.12 -10.94 5.22
CA ASN A 200 2.36 -9.65 4.56
C ASN A 200 2.43 -8.43 5.53
N GLY A 201 2.73 -8.67 6.81
CA GLY A 201 2.79 -7.68 7.87
C GLY A 201 3.14 -8.33 9.21
N ASN A 202 3.14 -7.57 10.30
CA ASN A 202 3.27 -8.08 11.67
C ASN A 202 2.25 -7.38 12.56
N LEU A 203 1.21 -8.12 12.95
CA LEU A 203 0.14 -7.67 13.83
C LEU A 203 0.17 -8.51 15.11
N GLN A 204 0.26 -7.84 16.26
CA GLN A 204 0.17 -8.49 17.57
C GLN A 204 -0.93 -7.84 18.40
N LEU A 205 -1.73 -8.67 19.08
CA LEU A 205 -2.65 -8.24 20.13
C LEU A 205 -2.13 -8.80 21.46
N ARG A 206 -1.86 -7.92 22.41
CA ARG A 206 -1.51 -8.28 23.78
C ARG A 206 -2.48 -7.58 24.71
N ASP A 207 -3.14 -8.36 25.56
CA ASP A 207 -4.05 -7.83 26.56
C ASP A 207 -3.83 -8.50 27.91
N THR A 208 -4.15 -7.78 28.98
CA THR A 208 -4.00 -8.24 30.36
C THR A 208 -5.12 -7.71 31.23
N LYS A 209 -5.90 -8.62 31.80
CA LYS A 209 -7.00 -8.30 32.71
C LYS A 209 -6.69 -8.84 34.10
N LYS A 210 -6.73 -7.97 35.10
CA LYS A 210 -6.59 -8.34 36.52
C LYS A 210 -7.95 -8.32 37.19
N VAL A 211 -8.22 -9.32 38.01
CA VAL A 211 -9.50 -9.51 38.71
C VAL A 211 -9.22 -9.80 40.17
N GLN A 212 -10.04 -9.25 41.05
CA GLN A 212 -10.04 -9.56 42.47
C GLN A 212 -11.48 -9.54 42.98
N GLN A 213 -11.92 -10.62 43.62
CA GLN A 213 -13.27 -10.79 44.11
C GLN A 213 -13.25 -11.54 45.46
N THR A 214 -14.19 -11.20 46.33
CA THR A 214 -14.36 -11.89 47.63
C THR A 214 -15.44 -12.96 47.50
N LEU A 215 -15.16 -14.17 47.98
CA LEU A 215 -16.09 -15.29 48.02
C LEU A 215 -16.58 -15.53 49.45
N SER A 216 -17.89 -15.60 49.62
CA SER A 216 -18.54 -16.10 50.83
C SER A 216 -19.21 -17.42 50.48
N PHE A 217 -18.75 -18.52 51.08
CA PHE A 217 -19.28 -19.86 50.80
C PHE A 217 -19.50 -20.66 52.09
N ASP A 218 -20.52 -21.52 52.08
CA ASP A 218 -20.94 -22.32 53.23
C ASP A 218 -20.11 -23.61 53.35
N LYS A 219 -18.80 -23.49 53.60
CA LYS A 219 -17.85 -24.55 54.05
C LYS A 219 -17.82 -25.91 53.32
N THR A 220 -18.59 -26.17 52.26
CA THR A 220 -18.47 -27.44 51.51
C THR A 220 -17.42 -27.31 50.40
N PRO A 221 -16.46 -28.24 50.29
CA PRO A 221 -15.46 -28.21 49.22
C PRO A 221 -16.09 -28.20 47.82
N LEU A 222 -17.22 -28.89 47.63
CA LEU A 222 -17.91 -28.99 46.33
C LEU A 222 -18.49 -27.64 45.85
N GLU A 223 -19.06 -26.85 46.76
CA GLU A 223 -19.59 -25.52 46.42
C GLU A 223 -18.45 -24.54 46.13
N LEU A 224 -17.36 -24.61 46.89
CA LEU A 224 -16.16 -23.79 46.63
C LEU A 224 -15.66 -23.97 45.19
N GLY A 225 -15.56 -25.21 44.71
CA GLY A 225 -15.13 -25.50 43.33
C GLY A 225 -16.02 -24.83 42.28
N LYS A 226 -17.34 -24.85 42.48
CA LYS A 226 -18.30 -24.22 41.56
C LYS A 226 -18.24 -22.69 41.58
N GLU A 227 -18.17 -22.10 42.77
CA GLU A 227 -18.09 -20.64 42.95
C GLU A 227 -16.80 -20.08 42.36
N VAL A 228 -15.66 -20.76 42.57
CA VAL A 228 -14.38 -20.35 41.98
C VAL A 228 -14.46 -20.38 40.45
N VAL A 229 -14.96 -21.48 39.86
CA VAL A 229 -15.13 -21.59 38.40
C VAL A 229 -16.09 -20.53 37.85
N GLN A 230 -17.14 -20.16 38.59
CA GLN A 230 -18.05 -19.10 38.18
C GLN A 230 -17.34 -17.73 38.13
N VAL A 231 -16.51 -17.40 39.14
CA VAL A 231 -15.70 -16.16 39.13
C VAL A 231 -14.74 -16.14 37.94
N LEU A 232 -14.09 -17.28 37.64
CA LEU A 232 -13.22 -17.42 36.47
C LEU A 232 -14.01 -17.15 35.19
N LYS A 233 -15.15 -17.82 35.02
CA LYS A 233 -16.01 -17.67 33.85
C LYS A 233 -16.48 -16.23 33.66
N ASP A 234 -17.01 -15.60 34.69
CA ASP A 234 -17.52 -14.22 34.61
C ASP A 234 -16.41 -13.23 34.19
N ALA A 235 -15.19 -13.46 34.68
CA ALA A 235 -14.04 -12.65 34.31
C ALA A 235 -13.61 -12.85 32.86
N GLU A 236 -13.58 -14.09 32.38
CA GLU A 236 -13.23 -14.46 31.01
C GLU A 236 -14.29 -14.00 30.01
N ASP A 237 -15.58 -14.24 30.30
CA ASP A 237 -16.72 -13.75 29.50
C ASP A 237 -16.68 -12.22 29.37
N SER A 238 -16.45 -11.52 30.47
CA SER A 238 -16.31 -10.06 30.45
C SER A 238 -15.11 -9.59 29.63
N LEU A 239 -14.00 -10.33 29.60
CA LEU A 239 -12.86 -10.01 28.74
C LEU A 239 -13.20 -10.22 27.26
N GLN A 240 -13.83 -11.35 26.94
CA GLN A 240 -14.24 -11.67 25.57
C GLN A 240 -15.23 -10.64 25.01
N ILE A 241 -16.26 -10.26 25.79
CA ILE A 241 -17.21 -9.21 25.41
C ILE A 241 -16.48 -7.89 25.15
N SER A 242 -15.52 -7.52 26.00
CA SER A 242 -14.73 -6.29 25.82
C SER A 242 -13.89 -6.31 24.54
N LEU A 243 -13.34 -7.48 24.17
CA LEU A 243 -12.59 -7.66 22.92
C LEU A 243 -13.50 -7.55 21.70
N ASP A 244 -14.70 -8.14 21.75
CA ASP A 244 -15.69 -8.05 20.68
C ASP A 244 -16.14 -6.59 20.47
N GLU A 245 -16.44 -5.87 21.55
CA GLU A 245 -16.77 -4.44 21.50
C GLU A 245 -15.60 -3.60 20.93
N LEU A 246 -14.37 -3.91 21.33
CA LEU A 246 -13.18 -3.25 20.80
C LEU A 246 -13.06 -3.46 19.28
N TYR A 247 -13.25 -4.67 18.77
CA TYR A 247 -13.20 -4.93 17.32
C TYR A 247 -14.30 -4.20 16.55
N ILE A 248 -15.52 -4.12 17.09
CA ILE A 248 -16.62 -3.38 16.49
C ILE A 248 -16.29 -1.88 16.43
N ASN A 249 -15.88 -1.29 17.57
CA ASN A 249 -15.69 0.15 17.70
C ASN A 249 -14.42 0.66 16.99
N MET A 250 -13.36 -0.14 16.91
CA MET A 250 -12.08 0.27 16.32
C MET A 250 -12.21 0.68 14.86
N SER A 251 -13.07 -0.01 14.09
CA SER A 251 -13.31 0.31 12.67
C SER A 251 -14.07 1.62 12.48
N HIS A 252 -14.97 1.96 13.40
CA HIS A 252 -15.89 3.10 13.28
C HIS A 252 -15.32 4.38 13.89
N GLU A 253 -14.54 4.28 14.96
CA GLU A 253 -14.02 5.41 15.73
C GLU A 253 -12.50 5.56 15.51
N SER A 254 -11.70 4.70 16.13
CA SER A 254 -10.24 4.87 16.22
C SER A 254 -9.55 4.95 14.86
N PHE A 255 -9.78 3.99 13.96
CA PHE A 255 -9.10 4.00 12.65
C PHE A 255 -9.58 5.13 11.74
N LYS A 256 -10.85 5.53 11.86
CA LYS A 256 -11.44 6.61 11.08
C LYS A 256 -10.84 7.97 11.44
N GLU A 257 -10.54 8.18 12.71
CA GLU A 257 -9.86 9.40 13.19
C GLU A 257 -8.40 9.46 12.75
N MET A 258 -7.69 8.34 12.74
CA MET A 258 -6.31 8.28 12.23
C MET A 258 -6.24 8.57 10.73
N ARG A 259 -7.08 7.91 9.93
CA ARG A 259 -7.10 8.10 8.49
C ARG A 259 -8.48 7.83 7.91
N ARG A 260 -9.07 8.87 7.32
CA ARG A 260 -10.32 8.74 6.57
C ARG A 260 -10.07 7.98 5.27
N ILE A 261 -10.94 7.01 4.96
CA ILE A 261 -10.94 6.28 3.68
C ILE A 261 -11.12 7.23 2.50
N MET A 262 -11.94 8.27 2.68
CA MET A 262 -12.19 9.33 1.71
C MET A 262 -12.04 10.70 2.39
N PRO A 263 -11.64 11.74 1.66
CA PRO A 263 -11.69 13.12 2.16
C PRO A 263 -13.08 13.49 2.68
N VAL A 264 -13.18 14.57 3.46
CA VAL A 264 -14.46 15.09 4.00
C VAL A 264 -15.50 15.29 2.89
N THR A 265 -15.05 15.68 1.71
CA THR A 265 -15.86 15.92 0.51
C THR A 265 -16.50 14.65 -0.06
N GLN A 266 -16.14 13.45 0.42
CA GLN A 266 -16.54 12.15 -0.12
C GLN A 266 -16.19 11.98 -1.61
N THR A 267 -15.22 12.75 -2.10
CA THR A 267 -14.69 12.68 -3.46
C THR A 267 -13.17 12.53 -3.42
N LYS A 268 -12.59 11.86 -4.42
CA LYS A 268 -11.13 11.84 -4.57
C LYS A 268 -10.63 13.26 -4.79
N MET A 269 -9.44 13.59 -4.27
CA MET A 269 -8.82 14.90 -4.47
C MET A 269 -8.77 15.28 -5.95
N ASP A 270 -9.26 16.48 -6.28
CA ASP A 270 -9.16 17.04 -7.62
C ASP A 270 -7.93 17.92 -7.76
N TRP A 271 -6.83 17.32 -8.20
CA TRP A 271 -5.56 18.00 -8.42
C TRP A 271 -5.60 19.02 -9.56
N THR A 272 -6.65 19.07 -10.38
CA THR A 272 -6.80 20.06 -11.46
C THR A 272 -7.50 21.35 -11.05
N ALA A 273 -8.12 21.37 -9.87
CA ALA A 273 -8.90 22.52 -9.40
C ALA A 273 -8.12 23.85 -9.35
N PRO A 274 -6.86 23.91 -8.84
CA PRO A 274 -6.12 25.17 -8.78
C PRO A 274 -5.85 25.78 -10.17
N PHE A 275 -5.59 24.94 -11.18
CA PHE A 275 -5.37 25.42 -12.54
C PHE A 275 -6.68 25.92 -13.17
N ASN A 276 -7.78 25.19 -12.99
CA ASN A 276 -9.09 25.60 -13.49
C ASN A 276 -9.53 26.94 -12.88
N GLU A 277 -9.26 27.14 -11.60
CA GLU A 277 -9.53 28.40 -10.90
C GLU A 277 -8.65 29.54 -11.42
N ALA A 278 -7.37 29.29 -11.70
CA ALA A 278 -6.48 30.28 -12.31
C ALA A 278 -6.96 30.70 -13.72
N VAL A 279 -7.38 29.73 -14.55
CA VAL A 279 -7.97 29.99 -15.87
C VAL A 279 -9.24 30.84 -15.73
N ARG A 280 -10.13 30.48 -14.80
CA ARG A 280 -11.35 31.23 -14.54
C ARG A 280 -11.06 32.66 -14.09
N SER A 281 -10.16 32.83 -13.12
CA SER A 281 -9.76 34.17 -12.66
C SER A 281 -9.14 35.00 -13.79
N TYR A 282 -8.39 34.38 -14.70
CA TYR A 282 -7.86 35.08 -15.87
C TYR A 282 -8.98 35.54 -16.81
N ILE A 283 -9.94 34.67 -17.14
CA ILE A 283 -11.07 35.00 -18.00
C ILE A 283 -11.94 36.10 -17.38
N ASP A 284 -12.19 36.03 -16.08
CA ASP A 284 -12.99 37.03 -15.38
C ASP A 284 -12.31 38.41 -15.38
N LYS A 285 -10.98 38.46 -15.22
CA LYS A 285 -10.20 39.72 -15.14
C LYS A 285 -9.84 40.31 -16.51
N GLU A 286 -9.29 39.50 -17.40
CA GLU A 286 -8.71 39.98 -18.67
C GLU A 286 -9.73 39.96 -19.81
N LEU A 287 -10.75 39.10 -19.74
CA LEU A 287 -11.77 38.91 -20.78
C LEU A 287 -13.17 39.33 -20.35
N ASN A 288 -13.31 40.03 -19.21
CA ASN A 288 -14.59 40.47 -18.65
C ASN A 288 -15.62 39.34 -18.51
N GLY A 289 -15.17 38.14 -18.16
CA GLY A 289 -16.02 36.95 -18.03
C GLY A 289 -16.47 36.33 -19.36
N ASN A 290 -16.08 36.89 -20.51
CA ASN A 290 -16.42 36.36 -21.83
C ASN A 290 -15.28 35.49 -22.39
N GLY A 291 -15.22 34.24 -21.93
CA GLY A 291 -14.17 33.31 -22.35
C GLY A 291 -14.18 32.98 -23.85
N PRO A 292 -13.03 32.54 -24.40
CA PRO A 292 -12.95 32.07 -25.77
C PRO A 292 -13.89 30.89 -26.02
N LYS A 293 -14.27 30.71 -27.27
CA LYS A 293 -15.13 29.59 -27.72
C LYS A 293 -14.30 28.48 -28.33
N LEU A 294 -14.38 27.30 -27.73
CA LEU A 294 -13.83 26.04 -28.22
C LEU A 294 -14.96 25.19 -28.83
N VAL A 295 -14.78 24.76 -30.08
CA VAL A 295 -15.69 23.82 -30.75
C VAL A 295 -15.02 22.46 -30.83
N GLY A 296 -15.66 21.44 -30.28
CA GLY A 296 -15.25 20.04 -30.43
C GLY A 296 -16.03 19.36 -31.54
N PHE A 297 -15.35 18.56 -32.36
CA PHE A 297 -15.98 17.71 -33.38
C PHE A 297 -15.85 16.24 -33.03
N LEU A 298 -16.98 15.56 -32.88
CA LEU A 298 -17.07 14.12 -32.71
C LEU A 298 -17.71 13.53 -33.95
N ALA A 299 -16.94 12.71 -34.68
CA ALA A 299 -17.36 12.09 -35.94
C ALA A 299 -17.17 10.57 -35.96
N ASN A 300 -17.10 9.95 -34.78
CA ASN A 300 -16.99 8.51 -34.60
C ASN A 300 -17.95 8.02 -33.51
N ASP A 301 -18.22 6.72 -33.52
CA ASP A 301 -19.07 6.05 -32.52
C ASP A 301 -18.30 5.58 -31.27
N ASP A 302 -17.05 6.03 -31.08
CA ASP A 302 -16.24 5.60 -29.95
C ASP A 302 -16.77 6.18 -28.63
N LYS A 303 -17.28 5.29 -27.77
CA LYS A 303 -17.76 5.63 -26.42
C LYS A 303 -16.67 6.28 -25.55
N ALA A 304 -15.41 5.94 -25.75
CA ALA A 304 -14.30 6.56 -25.03
C ALA A 304 -14.08 8.01 -25.50
N ALA A 305 -14.07 8.25 -26.81
CA ALA A 305 -14.00 9.59 -27.40
C ALA A 305 -15.15 10.48 -26.92
N ARG A 306 -16.39 9.98 -26.93
CA ARG A 306 -17.55 10.72 -26.38
C ARG A 306 -17.37 11.11 -24.93
N LYS A 307 -17.00 10.16 -24.06
CA LYS A 307 -16.78 10.46 -22.63
C LYS A 307 -15.69 11.51 -22.44
N TYR A 308 -14.63 11.46 -23.25
CA TYR A 308 -13.56 12.45 -23.23
C TYR A 308 -14.04 13.83 -23.70
N ALA A 309 -14.91 13.89 -24.71
CA ALA A 309 -15.54 15.12 -25.17
C ALA A 309 -16.46 15.76 -24.11
N ASP A 310 -17.34 14.96 -23.50
CA ASP A 310 -18.24 15.42 -22.43
C ASP A 310 -17.45 16.02 -21.26
N TRP A 311 -16.37 15.34 -20.88
CA TRP A 311 -15.52 15.78 -19.78
C TRP A 311 -14.65 17.00 -20.13
N THR A 312 -14.18 17.10 -21.38
CA THR A 312 -13.56 18.33 -21.92
C THR A 312 -14.52 19.50 -21.79
N GLY A 313 -15.77 19.31 -22.21
CA GLY A 313 -16.82 20.33 -22.10
C GLY A 313 -17.15 20.72 -20.68
N LYS A 314 -17.24 19.75 -19.76
CA LYS A 314 -17.46 20.03 -18.33
C LYS A 314 -16.32 20.88 -17.75
N THR A 315 -15.07 20.52 -18.04
CA THR A 315 -13.89 21.24 -17.53
C THR A 315 -13.79 22.65 -18.13
N CYS A 316 -14.02 22.81 -19.44
CA CYS A 316 -14.05 24.12 -20.09
C CYS A 316 -15.10 25.05 -19.50
N ARG A 317 -16.34 24.57 -19.36
CA ARG A 317 -17.44 25.37 -18.77
C ARG A 317 -17.15 25.76 -17.33
N ALA A 318 -16.58 24.86 -16.54
CA ALA A 318 -16.21 25.15 -15.14
C ALA A 318 -15.15 26.25 -15.03
N SER A 319 -14.22 26.31 -15.99
CA SER A 319 -13.17 27.33 -16.04
C SER A 319 -13.59 28.62 -16.76
N GLY A 320 -14.83 28.75 -17.25
CA GLY A 320 -15.31 29.96 -17.96
C GLY A 320 -15.11 29.96 -19.48
N ILE A 321 -14.60 28.87 -20.07
CA ILE A 321 -14.46 28.70 -21.52
C ILE A 321 -15.80 28.24 -22.12
N ARG A 322 -16.22 28.87 -23.22
CA ARG A 322 -17.44 28.48 -23.95
C ARG A 322 -17.13 27.24 -24.78
N TYR A 323 -17.78 26.11 -24.47
CA TYR A 323 -17.57 24.85 -25.19
C TYR A 323 -18.85 24.42 -25.92
N GLU A 324 -18.70 24.10 -27.20
CA GLU A 324 -19.74 23.55 -28.06
C GLU A 324 -19.25 22.22 -28.65
N LEU A 325 -20.00 21.14 -28.44
CA LEU A 325 -19.74 19.86 -29.10
C LEU A 325 -20.63 19.77 -30.34
N ARG A 326 -20.03 19.51 -31.49
CA ARG A 326 -20.70 19.21 -32.76
C ARG A 326 -20.50 17.75 -33.09
N GLU A 327 -21.61 17.04 -33.15
CA GLU A 327 -21.67 15.67 -33.62
C GLU A 327 -22.01 15.72 -35.10
N VAL A 328 -21.13 15.18 -35.94
CA VAL A 328 -21.27 15.21 -37.38
C VAL A 328 -20.96 13.83 -37.92
N GLU A 329 -21.63 13.44 -39.00
CA GLU A 329 -21.21 12.26 -39.75
C GLU A 329 -19.82 12.48 -40.34
N GLU A 330 -19.03 11.41 -40.45
CA GLU A 330 -17.65 11.46 -40.92
C GLU A 330 -17.53 12.20 -42.26
N ASP A 331 -18.40 11.89 -43.23
CA ASP A 331 -18.42 12.52 -44.56
C ASP A 331 -18.68 14.03 -44.54
N ASN A 332 -19.38 14.53 -43.52
CA ASN A 332 -19.73 15.95 -43.37
C ASN A 332 -18.71 16.72 -42.51
N LEU A 333 -17.70 16.05 -41.94
CA LEU A 333 -16.76 16.65 -41.02
C LEU A 333 -15.95 17.79 -41.67
N MET A 334 -15.52 17.61 -42.92
CA MET A 334 -14.69 18.62 -43.62
C MET A 334 -15.45 19.93 -43.87
N ASP A 335 -16.73 19.84 -44.25
CA ASP A 335 -17.59 21.02 -44.43
C ASP A 335 -17.83 21.72 -43.10
N ALA A 336 -18.07 20.94 -42.03
CA ALA A 336 -18.28 21.48 -40.71
C ALA A 336 -17.01 22.17 -40.15
N LEU A 337 -15.82 21.61 -40.42
CA LEU A 337 -14.53 22.24 -40.13
C LEU A 337 -14.34 23.54 -40.90
N THR A 338 -14.70 23.56 -42.19
CA THR A 338 -14.62 24.76 -43.03
C THR A 338 -15.51 25.88 -42.50
N ILE A 339 -16.74 25.56 -42.07
CA ILE A 339 -17.64 26.52 -41.43
C ILE A 339 -17.04 27.04 -40.12
N ALA A 340 -16.53 26.15 -39.25
CA ALA A 340 -15.94 26.56 -37.98
C ALA A 340 -14.64 27.37 -38.15
N ASN A 341 -13.83 27.08 -39.16
CA ASN A 341 -12.63 27.84 -39.51
C ASN A 341 -12.95 29.28 -39.90
N ASN A 342 -14.08 29.51 -40.57
CA ASN A 342 -14.50 30.83 -41.03
C ASN A 342 -15.36 31.60 -40.01
N ASP A 343 -15.93 30.94 -39.01
CA ASP A 343 -16.76 31.58 -37.98
C ASP A 343 -15.93 32.48 -37.03
N PRO A 344 -16.13 33.82 -37.00
CA PRO A 344 -15.39 34.72 -36.11
C PRO A 344 -15.70 34.53 -34.62
N GLN A 345 -16.79 33.83 -34.28
CA GLN A 345 -17.13 33.50 -32.89
C GLN A 345 -16.38 32.27 -32.36
N VAL A 346 -15.75 31.48 -33.23
CA VAL A 346 -14.96 30.30 -32.86
C VAL A 346 -13.49 30.69 -32.75
N HIS A 347 -12.89 30.37 -31.60
CA HIS A 347 -11.52 30.76 -31.26
C HIS A 347 -10.57 29.55 -31.19
N GLY A 348 -11.12 28.34 -31.05
CA GLY A 348 -10.36 27.11 -31.15
C GLY A 348 -11.23 25.93 -31.57
N ILE A 349 -10.59 24.93 -32.15
CA ILE A 349 -11.17 23.69 -32.66
C ILE A 349 -10.39 22.52 -32.07
N ILE A 350 -11.12 21.47 -31.68
CA ILE A 350 -10.57 20.15 -31.33
C ILE A 350 -11.36 19.08 -32.10
N VAL A 351 -10.67 18.06 -32.61
CA VAL A 351 -11.30 16.93 -33.32
C VAL A 351 -10.96 15.65 -32.55
N TYR A 352 -11.98 14.85 -32.23
CA TYR A 352 -11.79 13.61 -31.48
C TYR A 352 -11.45 12.45 -32.41
N TYR A 353 -10.16 12.30 -32.71
CA TYR A 353 -9.60 11.23 -33.53
C TYR A 353 -9.64 9.85 -32.85
N PRO A 354 -9.59 8.74 -33.62
CA PRO A 354 -9.58 8.67 -35.08
C PRO A 354 -10.98 8.89 -35.67
N CYS A 355 -11.10 9.59 -36.80
CA CYS A 355 -12.40 9.77 -37.47
C CYS A 355 -12.57 8.73 -38.57
N PHE A 356 -11.60 8.62 -39.47
CA PHE A 356 -11.63 7.70 -40.62
C PHE A 356 -10.74 6.45 -40.44
N GLY A 357 -10.11 6.29 -39.27
CA GLY A 357 -9.20 5.18 -38.98
C GLY A 357 -7.98 5.16 -39.90
N ASN A 358 -7.51 3.96 -40.26
CA ASN A 358 -6.36 3.76 -41.15
C ASN A 358 -6.74 3.88 -42.65
N PHE A 359 -7.84 4.55 -42.98
CA PHE A 359 -8.26 4.70 -44.36
C PHE A 359 -7.28 5.62 -45.12
N PRO A 360 -6.68 5.15 -46.23
CA PRO A 360 -5.71 5.93 -47.00
C PRO A 360 -6.38 7.14 -47.66
N SER A 361 -5.66 8.26 -47.76
CA SER A 361 -6.17 9.51 -48.32
C SER A 361 -5.38 9.93 -49.55
N PHE A 362 -6.04 10.60 -50.51
CA PHE A 362 -5.36 11.25 -51.64
C PHE A 362 -4.43 12.40 -51.21
N PHE A 363 -4.55 12.86 -49.95
CA PHE A 363 -3.80 13.99 -49.40
C PHE A 363 -2.69 13.57 -48.43
N GLY A 364 -2.38 12.28 -48.29
CA GLY A 364 -1.30 11.81 -47.40
C GLY A 364 -1.53 10.41 -46.82
N GLY A 365 -0.95 10.15 -45.64
CA GLY A 365 -1.01 8.85 -44.96
C GLY A 365 -2.44 8.40 -44.61
N THR A 366 -3.20 9.27 -43.92
CA THR A 366 -4.61 9.02 -43.56
C THR A 366 -5.47 10.25 -43.79
N MET A 367 -6.79 10.09 -43.90
CA MET A 367 -7.72 11.22 -43.96
C MET A 367 -7.64 12.08 -42.69
N ASP A 368 -7.40 11.46 -41.54
CA ASP A 368 -7.22 12.17 -40.26
C ASP A 368 -6.00 13.11 -40.27
N ASP A 369 -4.93 12.77 -40.99
CA ASP A 369 -3.77 13.67 -41.16
C ASP A 369 -4.15 14.93 -41.93
N PHE A 370 -4.91 14.76 -43.03
CA PHE A 370 -5.41 15.87 -43.82
C PHE A 370 -6.35 16.77 -43.02
N LEU A 371 -7.25 16.18 -42.22
CA LEU A 371 -8.17 16.94 -41.35
C LEU A 371 -7.43 17.74 -40.29
N ARG A 372 -6.33 17.21 -39.73
CA ARG A 372 -5.50 17.97 -38.77
C ARG A 372 -4.88 19.21 -39.42
N ASP A 373 -4.44 19.07 -40.67
CA ASP A 373 -3.79 20.13 -41.42
C ASP A 373 -4.80 21.12 -42.05
N SER A 374 -6.09 20.77 -42.11
CA SER A 374 -7.16 21.68 -42.57
C SER A 374 -7.69 22.63 -41.49
N ILE A 375 -7.37 22.39 -40.21
CA ILE A 375 -7.70 23.30 -39.12
C ILE A 375 -6.82 24.56 -39.24
N ALA A 376 -7.44 25.74 -39.21
CA ALA A 376 -6.70 26.99 -39.31
C ALA A 376 -5.71 27.14 -38.15
N ILE A 377 -4.49 27.61 -38.44
CA ILE A 377 -3.42 27.85 -37.44
C ILE A 377 -3.93 28.64 -36.24
N LYS A 378 -4.75 29.68 -36.48
CA LYS A 378 -5.31 30.53 -35.42
C LYS A 378 -6.37 29.86 -34.53
N LYS A 379 -6.84 28.66 -34.89
CA LYS A 379 -7.88 27.90 -34.19
C LYS A 379 -7.44 26.47 -33.81
N ASP A 380 -6.23 26.04 -34.13
CA ASP A 380 -5.74 24.71 -33.79
C ASP A 380 -5.34 24.64 -32.30
N ALA A 381 -6.34 24.39 -31.44
CA ALA A 381 -6.13 24.36 -30.00
C ALA A 381 -5.28 23.16 -29.55
N GLU A 382 -5.26 22.08 -30.35
CA GLU A 382 -4.44 20.91 -30.06
C GLU A 382 -2.98 21.10 -30.46
N GLY A 383 -2.69 21.96 -31.43
CA GLY A 383 -1.34 22.22 -31.94
C GLY A 383 -0.82 21.11 -32.84
N LEU A 384 -1.72 20.45 -33.59
CA LEU A 384 -1.44 19.27 -34.41
C LEU A 384 -1.26 19.58 -35.90
N CYS A 385 -1.57 20.78 -36.38
CA CYS A 385 -1.35 21.12 -37.78
C CYS A 385 0.15 21.13 -38.13
N GLN A 386 0.46 20.98 -39.41
CA GLN A 386 1.82 20.89 -39.93
C GLN A 386 2.69 22.10 -39.54
N TYR A 387 2.09 23.30 -39.44
CA TYR A 387 2.80 24.51 -39.02
C TYR A 387 3.37 24.38 -37.60
N TYR A 388 2.52 24.03 -36.61
CA TYR A 388 2.97 23.90 -35.22
C TYR A 388 3.88 22.70 -35.00
N ARG A 389 3.59 21.55 -35.64
CA ARG A 389 4.49 20.38 -35.61
C ARG A 389 5.86 20.71 -36.21
N GLY A 390 5.90 21.39 -37.36
CA GLY A 390 7.14 21.80 -38.02
C GLY A 390 7.98 22.73 -37.15
N ASN A 391 7.34 23.74 -36.55
CA ASN A 391 8.00 24.66 -35.62
C ASN A 391 8.54 23.94 -34.37
N LEU A 392 7.78 23.00 -33.81
CA LEU A 392 8.21 22.18 -32.70
C LEU A 392 9.50 21.40 -33.03
N TYR A 393 9.52 20.68 -34.16
CA TYR A 393 10.69 19.87 -34.55
C TYR A 393 11.94 20.72 -34.82
N ARG A 394 11.75 21.95 -35.32
CA ARG A 394 12.84 22.92 -35.56
C ARG A 394 13.18 23.74 -34.31
N ASN A 395 12.53 23.48 -33.18
CA ASN A 395 12.66 24.25 -31.93
C ASN A 395 12.39 25.76 -32.10
N ILE A 396 11.45 26.12 -32.99
CA ILE A 396 10.99 27.49 -33.22
C ILE A 396 9.84 27.79 -32.25
N ARG A 397 10.08 28.73 -31.33
CA ARG A 397 9.17 29.01 -30.20
C ARG A 397 8.16 30.13 -30.46
N PHE A 398 8.41 30.96 -31.46
CA PHE A 398 7.61 32.15 -31.78
C PHE A 398 7.20 32.12 -33.26
N MET A 399 5.99 32.61 -33.54
CA MET A 399 5.43 32.69 -34.89
C MET A 399 5.92 33.93 -35.64
N ASP A 400 6.47 34.90 -34.91
CA ASP A 400 6.93 36.20 -35.41
C ASP A 400 8.38 36.48 -35.00
N ASP A 401 9.09 37.25 -35.82
CA ASP A 401 10.48 37.65 -35.56
C ASP A 401 10.62 38.53 -34.31
N GLN A 402 9.56 39.26 -33.96
CA GLN A 402 9.52 40.14 -32.77
C GLN A 402 9.33 39.36 -31.46
N LYS A 403 9.14 38.03 -31.53
CA LYS A 403 8.94 37.14 -30.38
C LYS A 403 7.76 37.54 -29.49
N THR A 404 6.69 38.05 -30.09
CA THR A 404 5.47 38.46 -29.39
C THR A 404 4.43 37.34 -29.33
N GLN A 405 4.39 36.47 -30.34
CA GLN A 405 3.39 35.41 -30.48
C GLN A 405 4.03 34.04 -30.30
N LYS A 406 3.82 33.43 -29.13
CA LYS A 406 4.34 32.08 -28.86
C LYS A 406 3.56 31.02 -29.63
N CYS A 407 4.27 30.05 -30.20
CA CYS A 407 3.66 28.84 -30.77
C CYS A 407 2.90 28.05 -29.70
N VAL A 408 1.79 27.42 -30.10
CA VAL A 408 1.19 26.35 -29.30
C VAL A 408 1.93 25.04 -29.53
N LEU A 409 1.84 24.13 -28.57
CA LEU A 409 2.48 22.81 -28.61
C LEU A 409 1.42 21.72 -28.49
N PRO A 410 1.63 20.54 -29.10
CA PRO A 410 0.76 19.37 -28.94
C PRO A 410 0.35 19.13 -27.48
N CYS A 411 -0.95 19.11 -27.19
CA CYS A 411 -1.49 19.09 -25.82
C CYS A 411 -1.01 17.90 -24.98
N THR A 412 -0.96 16.69 -25.56
CA THR A 412 -0.54 15.48 -24.84
C THR A 412 0.97 15.49 -24.55
N PRO A 413 1.87 15.76 -25.52
CA PRO A 413 3.29 15.94 -25.24
C PRO A 413 3.60 16.98 -24.15
N ILE A 414 2.99 18.18 -24.19
CA ILE A 414 3.22 19.18 -23.16
C ILE A 414 2.62 18.77 -21.80
N ALA A 415 1.50 18.04 -21.78
CA ALA A 415 0.94 17.48 -20.55
C ALA A 415 1.92 16.52 -19.87
N ILE A 416 2.59 15.66 -20.64
CA ILE A 416 3.61 14.73 -20.12
C ILE A 416 4.80 15.52 -19.58
N VAL A 417 5.26 16.56 -20.28
CA VAL A 417 6.31 17.45 -19.76
C VAL A 417 5.91 18.06 -18.41
N LYS A 418 4.67 18.54 -18.25
CA LYS A 418 4.19 19.07 -16.97
C LYS A 418 4.10 18.01 -15.87
N ILE A 419 3.74 16.78 -16.20
CA ILE A 419 3.78 15.67 -15.25
C ILE A 419 5.22 15.39 -14.81
N LEU A 420 6.17 15.37 -15.75
CA LEU A 420 7.59 15.14 -15.42
C LEU A 420 8.19 16.29 -14.59
N GLU A 421 7.79 17.53 -14.85
CA GLU A 421 8.14 18.68 -14.00
C GLU A 421 7.60 18.51 -12.57
N TYR A 422 6.35 18.07 -12.42
CA TYR A 422 5.72 17.83 -11.11
C TYR A 422 6.39 16.68 -10.36
N LEU A 423 6.82 15.64 -11.07
CA LEU A 423 7.53 14.49 -10.49
C LEU A 423 9.01 14.79 -10.18
N ASN A 424 9.48 16.02 -10.38
CA ASN A 424 10.87 16.46 -10.20
C ASN A 424 11.87 15.68 -11.05
N VAL A 425 11.46 15.20 -12.22
CA VAL A 425 12.38 14.62 -13.21
C VAL A 425 13.21 15.70 -13.88
N TYR A 426 12.61 16.88 -14.08
CA TYR A 426 13.28 18.08 -14.57
C TYR A 426 14.14 18.70 -13.47
N ASP A 427 15.42 18.86 -13.74
CA ASP A 427 16.36 19.56 -12.86
C ASP A 427 16.33 21.06 -13.16
N LYS A 428 15.54 21.80 -12.38
CA LYS A 428 15.38 23.25 -12.51
C LYS A 428 16.60 24.05 -12.06
N SER A 429 17.65 23.40 -11.53
CA SER A 429 18.92 24.07 -11.23
C SER A 429 19.77 24.30 -12.49
N LYS A 430 19.49 23.56 -13.57
CA LYS A 430 20.18 23.68 -14.86
C LYS A 430 19.59 24.81 -15.71
N PRO A 431 20.34 25.33 -16.70
CA PRO A 431 19.82 26.34 -17.60
C PRO A 431 18.68 25.80 -18.48
N GLU A 432 17.85 26.73 -18.98
CA GLU A 432 16.75 26.40 -19.88
C GLU A 432 17.24 25.67 -21.14
N GLY A 433 16.59 24.55 -21.48
CA GLY A 433 17.01 23.65 -22.55
C GLY A 433 17.98 22.54 -22.11
N ASP A 434 18.41 22.52 -20.84
CA ASP A 434 19.27 21.46 -20.27
C ASP A 434 18.69 20.84 -18.99
N HIS A 435 17.42 21.12 -18.66
CA HIS A 435 16.74 20.59 -17.48
C HIS A 435 16.71 19.05 -17.43
N LEU A 436 16.77 18.37 -18.58
CA LEU A 436 16.81 16.91 -18.67
C LEU A 436 18.20 16.38 -19.05
N ASN A 437 19.23 17.21 -19.02
CA ASN A 437 20.59 16.77 -19.35
C ASN A 437 21.03 15.61 -18.42
N GLY A 438 21.50 14.52 -19.01
CA GLY A 438 21.88 13.28 -18.32
C GLY A 438 20.70 12.34 -18.01
N LYS A 439 19.48 12.64 -18.46
CA LYS A 439 18.32 11.74 -18.36
C LYS A 439 18.12 10.96 -19.65
N ASN A 440 18.16 9.64 -19.52
CA ASN A 440 17.68 8.71 -20.54
C ASN A 440 16.16 8.51 -20.40
N ILE A 441 15.43 8.64 -21.51
CA ILE A 441 13.97 8.48 -21.56
C ILE A 441 13.62 7.57 -22.73
N THR A 442 12.73 6.59 -22.53
CA THR A 442 12.18 5.77 -23.61
C THR A 442 10.74 6.17 -23.91
N VAL A 443 10.44 6.44 -25.18
CA VAL A 443 9.09 6.68 -25.70
C VAL A 443 8.72 5.54 -26.65
N ILE A 444 7.72 4.75 -26.26
CA ILE A 444 7.20 3.61 -27.01
C ILE A 444 5.95 4.05 -27.78
N ASN A 445 5.95 3.75 -29.09
CA ASN A 445 5.03 4.26 -30.12
C ASN A 445 5.44 5.65 -30.63
N ARG A 446 6.20 5.70 -31.73
CA ARG A 446 6.64 6.93 -32.42
C ARG A 446 5.55 7.50 -33.34
N SER A 447 4.35 7.70 -32.81
CA SER A 447 3.25 8.31 -33.55
C SER A 447 3.49 9.80 -33.82
N ASP A 448 2.89 10.31 -34.90
CA ASP A 448 2.96 11.73 -35.30
C ASP A 448 2.18 12.66 -34.36
N ILE A 449 1.28 12.11 -33.55
CA ILE A 449 0.39 12.84 -32.64
C ILE A 449 1.04 13.03 -31.27
N VAL A 450 1.68 11.98 -30.73
CA VAL A 450 2.22 11.99 -29.36
C VAL A 450 3.69 11.64 -29.34
N GLY A 451 4.07 10.47 -29.85
CA GLY A 451 5.39 9.89 -29.62
C GLY A 451 6.54 10.72 -30.18
N ARG A 452 6.48 11.03 -31.48
CA ARG A 452 7.54 11.79 -32.16
C ARG A 452 7.63 13.25 -31.67
N PRO A 453 6.51 14.00 -31.53
CA PRO A 453 6.53 15.32 -30.91
C PRO A 453 7.13 15.32 -29.50
N LEU A 454 6.73 14.37 -28.66
CA LEU A 454 7.23 14.24 -27.29
C LEU A 454 8.73 13.94 -27.26
N ALA A 455 9.20 13.00 -28.09
CA ALA A 455 10.62 12.68 -28.17
C ALA A 455 11.45 13.90 -28.59
N ALA A 456 10.98 14.68 -29.55
CA ALA A 456 11.64 15.93 -29.96
C ALA A 456 11.65 16.97 -28.84
N MET A 457 10.54 17.17 -28.12
CA MET A 457 10.46 18.10 -26.98
C MET A 457 11.46 17.75 -25.88
N LEU A 458 11.44 16.50 -25.42
CA LEU A 458 12.33 16.03 -24.37
C LEU A 458 13.81 16.10 -24.78
N ALA A 459 14.13 15.78 -26.04
CA ALA A 459 15.48 15.87 -26.57
C ALA A 459 15.96 17.33 -26.72
N ASN A 460 15.06 18.27 -27.01
CA ASN A 460 15.36 19.70 -27.04
C ASN A 460 15.62 20.28 -25.64
N ASP A 461 15.09 19.64 -24.60
CA ASP A 461 15.36 19.98 -23.19
C ASP A 461 16.59 19.23 -22.60
N GLY A 462 17.36 18.56 -23.47
CA GLY A 462 18.66 17.98 -23.14
C GLY A 462 18.65 16.47 -22.83
N ALA A 463 17.49 15.80 -22.91
CA ALA A 463 17.41 14.35 -22.69
C ALA A 463 17.99 13.54 -23.86
N ASP A 464 18.42 12.33 -23.54
CA ASP A 464 18.63 11.26 -24.52
C ASP A 464 17.36 10.43 -24.62
N VAL A 465 16.67 10.52 -25.76
CA VAL A 465 15.34 9.92 -25.91
C VAL A 465 15.37 8.76 -26.90
N TYR A 466 15.19 7.54 -26.38
CA TYR A 466 15.00 6.34 -27.18
C TYR A 466 13.55 6.31 -27.69
N SER A 467 13.37 6.43 -29.00
CA SER A 467 12.07 6.41 -29.66
C SER A 467 11.87 5.06 -30.35
N ILE A 468 10.99 4.25 -29.76
CA ILE A 468 10.66 2.89 -30.21
C ILE A 468 9.42 2.93 -31.11
N ASP A 469 9.51 2.24 -32.22
CA ASP A 469 8.44 1.96 -33.17
C ASP A 469 8.39 0.46 -33.48
N ILE A 470 7.40 0.00 -34.25
CA ILE A 470 7.17 -1.43 -34.52
C ILE A 470 8.45 -2.15 -34.99
N ASP A 471 9.13 -1.58 -35.98
CA ASP A 471 10.29 -2.22 -36.63
C ASP A 471 11.60 -1.44 -36.44
N SER A 472 11.63 -0.42 -35.57
CA SER A 472 12.83 0.41 -35.45
C SER A 472 12.98 1.12 -34.10
N LEU A 473 14.23 1.35 -33.72
CA LEU A 473 14.62 2.15 -32.56
C LEU A 473 15.57 3.25 -33.00
N TYR A 474 15.31 4.47 -32.56
CA TYR A 474 16.17 5.63 -32.80
C TYR A 474 16.45 6.38 -31.51
N LEU A 475 17.60 7.05 -31.47
CA LEU A 475 17.97 7.97 -30.41
C LEU A 475 17.75 9.41 -30.88
N TYR A 476 16.86 10.14 -30.22
CA TYR A 476 16.69 11.58 -30.36
C TYR A 476 17.61 12.30 -29.38
N ARG A 477 18.45 13.20 -29.89
CA ARG A 477 19.36 14.02 -29.08
C ARG A 477 19.46 15.42 -29.67
N ARG A 478 19.03 16.45 -28.93
CA ARG A 478 19.09 17.88 -29.33
C ARG A 478 18.60 18.12 -30.77
N GLY A 479 17.40 17.63 -31.09
CA GLY A 479 16.78 17.78 -32.41
C GLY A 479 17.35 16.90 -33.53
N LYS A 480 18.33 16.02 -33.24
CA LYS A 480 18.88 15.06 -34.20
C LYS A 480 18.29 13.68 -34.00
N LEU A 481 17.97 13.02 -35.11
CA LEU A 481 17.53 11.63 -35.16
C LEU A 481 18.71 10.73 -35.51
N ILE A 482 19.10 9.84 -34.61
CA ILE A 482 20.27 8.97 -34.76
C ILE A 482 19.80 7.51 -34.75
N GLN A 483 20.15 6.74 -35.77
CA GLN A 483 19.89 5.30 -35.77
C GLN A 483 20.81 4.62 -34.76
N THR A 484 20.26 3.71 -33.95
CA THR A 484 21.01 3.00 -32.91
C THR A 484 20.90 1.49 -33.08
N GLN A 485 21.91 0.75 -32.58
CA GLN A 485 21.93 -0.72 -32.55
C GLN A 485 21.46 -1.28 -31.19
N GLU A 486 20.99 -0.43 -30.29
CA GLU A 486 20.41 -0.85 -29.00
C GLU A 486 19.14 -1.70 -29.21
N THR A 487 18.81 -2.53 -28.21
CA THR A 487 17.54 -3.27 -28.17
C THR A 487 16.49 -2.49 -27.40
N ASN A 488 15.20 -2.76 -27.66
CA ASN A 488 14.08 -2.16 -26.95
C ASN A 488 14.18 -2.38 -25.43
N GLU A 489 14.57 -3.59 -25.02
CA GLU A 489 14.80 -3.95 -23.62
C GLU A 489 15.92 -3.11 -22.99
N ASN A 490 17.09 -3.03 -23.64
CA ASN A 490 18.23 -2.29 -23.11
C ASN A 490 17.93 -0.79 -23.01
N ALA A 491 17.22 -0.23 -24.00
CA ALA A 491 16.77 1.16 -23.95
C ALA A 491 15.84 1.44 -22.76
N CYS A 492 14.89 0.54 -22.48
CA CYS A 492 14.01 0.64 -21.32
C CYS A 492 14.78 0.50 -20.00
N LYS A 493 15.66 -0.49 -19.86
CA LYS A 493 16.45 -0.72 -18.63
C LYS A 493 17.40 0.44 -18.29
N LYS A 494 17.91 1.15 -19.31
CA LYS A 494 18.77 2.33 -19.13
C LYS A 494 18.00 3.62 -18.83
N SER A 495 16.67 3.60 -18.95
CA SER A 495 15.85 4.80 -18.91
C SER A 495 15.33 5.12 -17.52
N HIS A 496 15.42 6.39 -17.14
CA HIS A 496 14.83 6.90 -15.91
C HIS A 496 13.32 7.10 -16.05
N VAL A 497 12.84 7.25 -17.29
CA VAL A 497 11.44 7.43 -17.62
C VAL A 497 11.07 6.53 -18.80
N ILE A 498 9.98 5.79 -18.69
CA ILE A 498 9.39 5.02 -19.78
C ILE A 498 7.98 5.55 -20.05
N ILE A 499 7.71 5.94 -21.28
CA ILE A 499 6.44 6.52 -21.71
C ILE A 499 5.88 5.60 -22.79
N THR A 500 4.72 4.98 -22.54
CA THR A 500 4.10 4.04 -23.48
C THR A 500 2.78 4.57 -24.00
N GLY A 501 2.65 4.63 -25.33
CA GLY A 501 1.46 5.10 -26.02
C GLY A 501 0.90 4.11 -27.04
N VAL A 502 1.19 2.81 -26.90
CA VAL A 502 0.78 1.79 -27.89
C VAL A 502 -0.74 1.62 -27.88
N PRO A 503 -1.47 1.88 -28.98
CA PRO A 503 -2.93 1.89 -29.01
C PRO A 503 -3.53 0.50 -29.28
N VAL A 504 -2.91 -0.57 -28.77
CA VAL A 504 -3.34 -1.96 -29.00
C VAL A 504 -3.54 -2.66 -27.66
N LYS A 505 -4.63 -3.42 -27.53
CA LYS A 505 -5.03 -4.11 -26.30
C LYS A 505 -4.05 -5.24 -25.91
N ASP A 506 -3.53 -5.93 -26.92
CA ASP A 506 -2.65 -7.11 -26.76
C ASP A 506 -1.23 -6.72 -26.37
N TYR A 507 -0.85 -5.47 -26.56
CA TYR A 507 0.44 -4.98 -26.11
C TYR A 507 0.44 -4.81 -24.59
N LYS A 508 1.48 -5.36 -23.94
CA LYS A 508 1.82 -5.11 -22.54
C LYS A 508 3.28 -4.72 -22.45
N LEU A 509 3.57 -3.67 -21.68
CA LEU A 509 4.95 -3.31 -21.35
C LEU A 509 5.55 -4.46 -20.51
N PRO A 510 6.61 -5.13 -20.98
CA PRO A 510 7.26 -6.17 -20.18
C PRO A 510 7.90 -5.55 -18.93
N LEU A 511 7.52 -6.04 -17.75
CA LEU A 511 7.98 -5.45 -16.49
C LEU A 511 9.47 -5.71 -16.23
N ASP A 512 10.03 -6.77 -16.81
CA ASP A 512 11.47 -7.06 -16.78
C ASP A 512 12.33 -5.99 -17.48
N TRP A 513 11.69 -5.12 -18.28
CA TRP A 513 12.35 -3.99 -18.94
C TRP A 513 12.42 -2.74 -18.06
N VAL A 514 11.71 -2.72 -16.92
CA VAL A 514 11.60 -1.58 -16.01
C VAL A 514 12.64 -1.73 -14.89
N ALA A 515 13.55 -0.77 -14.80
CA ALA A 515 14.53 -0.72 -13.71
C ALA A 515 13.93 -0.10 -12.43
N GLU A 516 14.62 -0.26 -11.31
CA GLU A 516 14.26 0.40 -10.05
C GLU A 516 14.26 1.93 -10.19
N ASN A 517 13.42 2.60 -9.39
CA ASN A 517 13.27 4.07 -9.38
C ASN A 517 12.83 4.70 -10.73
N THR A 518 12.32 3.89 -11.66
CA THR A 518 11.84 4.35 -12.98
C THR A 518 10.48 5.03 -12.86
N VAL A 519 10.27 6.11 -13.62
CA VAL A 519 8.95 6.72 -13.82
C VAL A 519 8.28 6.11 -15.04
N VAL A 520 7.13 5.47 -14.88
CA VAL A 520 6.37 4.89 -15.99
C VAL A 520 5.10 5.71 -16.23
N ILE A 521 4.90 6.16 -17.46
CA ILE A 521 3.72 6.95 -17.87
C ILE A 521 2.99 6.22 -18.99
N ASN A 522 1.73 5.86 -18.76
CA ASN A 522 0.87 5.30 -19.79
C ASN A 522 -0.01 6.41 -20.39
N VAL A 523 0.10 6.58 -21.71
CA VAL A 523 -0.69 7.52 -22.51
C VAL A 523 -1.61 6.84 -23.52
N SER A 524 -1.62 5.50 -23.52
CA SER A 524 -2.52 4.72 -24.37
C SER A 524 -3.94 4.67 -23.80
N SER A 525 -4.93 4.50 -24.68
CA SER A 525 -6.33 4.29 -24.29
C SER A 525 -6.57 2.96 -23.58
N TYR A 526 -5.61 2.03 -23.67
CA TYR A 526 -5.70 0.69 -23.09
C TYR A 526 -4.82 0.56 -21.83
N LYS A 527 -5.21 -0.36 -20.94
CA LYS A 527 -4.41 -0.69 -19.76
C LYS A 527 -3.25 -1.60 -20.18
N ASN A 528 -2.17 -0.99 -20.62
CA ASN A 528 -1.02 -1.69 -21.22
C ASN A 528 0.11 -1.97 -20.22
N VAL A 529 -0.14 -1.73 -18.94
CA VAL A 529 0.79 -1.93 -17.85
C VAL A 529 0.02 -2.58 -16.70
N ASP A 530 0.56 -3.67 -16.15
CA ASP A 530 0.05 -4.28 -14.93
C ASP A 530 0.50 -3.44 -13.73
N GLU A 531 -0.42 -2.65 -13.18
CA GLU A 531 -0.14 -1.73 -12.07
C GLU A 531 0.25 -2.48 -10.80
N THR A 532 -0.36 -3.62 -10.53
CA THR A 532 -0.12 -4.41 -9.31
C THR A 532 1.27 -5.00 -9.29
N GLU A 533 1.73 -5.55 -10.40
CA GLU A 533 3.08 -6.10 -10.51
C GLU A 533 4.14 -5.01 -10.66
N LEU A 534 3.84 -3.93 -11.40
CA LEU A 534 4.77 -2.80 -11.56
C LEU A 534 5.14 -2.15 -10.23
N LEU A 535 4.16 -1.95 -9.34
CA LEU A 535 4.37 -1.31 -8.04
C LEU A 535 5.15 -2.18 -7.05
N LYS A 536 5.40 -3.46 -7.35
CA LYS A 536 6.33 -4.30 -6.57
C LYS A 536 7.80 -3.95 -6.85
N ILE A 537 8.09 -3.31 -7.98
CA ILE A 537 9.46 -2.89 -8.32
C ILE A 537 9.84 -1.67 -7.47
N THR A 538 10.97 -1.77 -6.78
CA THR A 538 11.43 -0.77 -5.80
C THR A 538 11.51 0.63 -6.41
N GLY A 539 10.85 1.59 -5.77
CA GLY A 539 10.95 3.01 -6.08
C GLY A 539 10.24 3.47 -7.37
N VAL A 540 9.55 2.58 -8.09
CA VAL A 540 8.84 2.94 -9.32
C VAL A 540 7.68 3.88 -9.04
N LYS A 541 7.51 4.88 -9.92
CA LYS A 541 6.35 5.79 -9.91
C LYS A 541 5.54 5.57 -11.17
N TYR A 542 4.24 5.32 -11.01
CA TYR A 542 3.35 5.05 -12.13
C TYR A 542 2.30 6.14 -12.34
N VAL A 543 2.15 6.59 -13.59
CA VAL A 543 1.09 7.50 -14.03
C VAL A 543 0.20 6.76 -15.03
N PRO A 544 -1.00 6.32 -14.62
CA PRO A 544 -1.83 5.44 -15.45
C PRO A 544 -2.53 6.15 -16.62
N LEU A 545 -2.81 7.45 -16.48
CA LEU A 545 -3.56 8.25 -17.44
C LEU A 545 -3.13 9.71 -17.38
N VAL A 546 -3.09 10.37 -18.54
CA VAL A 546 -2.66 11.79 -18.67
C VAL A 546 -3.78 12.76 -19.07
N GLY A 547 -4.97 12.24 -19.40
CA GLY A 547 -6.05 13.03 -20.01
C GLY A 547 -6.45 14.29 -19.24
N LYS A 548 -6.33 14.31 -17.90
CA LYS A 548 -6.68 15.49 -17.07
C LYS A 548 -5.76 16.66 -17.36
N VAL A 549 -4.49 16.35 -17.46
CA VAL A 549 -3.46 17.33 -17.76
C VAL A 549 -3.55 17.72 -19.24
N THR A 550 -3.88 16.79 -20.14
CA THR A 550 -4.12 17.10 -21.56
C THR A 550 -5.23 18.15 -21.74
N VAL A 551 -6.37 18.01 -21.06
CA VAL A 551 -7.47 19.00 -21.12
C VAL A 551 -7.03 20.35 -20.55
N ALA A 552 -6.25 20.37 -19.46
CA ALA A 552 -5.69 21.62 -18.94
C ALA A 552 -4.75 22.29 -19.95
N MET A 553 -3.94 21.51 -20.68
CA MET A 553 -3.05 22.03 -21.73
C MET A 553 -3.83 22.53 -22.95
N LEU A 554 -4.97 21.92 -23.28
CA LEU A 554 -5.90 22.41 -24.28
C LEU A 554 -6.45 23.79 -23.91
N GLN A 555 -6.88 23.99 -22.66
CA GLN A 555 -7.33 25.30 -22.17
C GLN A 555 -6.21 26.35 -22.26
N ARG A 556 -4.98 25.98 -21.86
CA ARG A 556 -3.80 26.85 -21.99
C ARG A 556 -3.54 27.24 -23.44
N ASN A 557 -3.59 26.29 -24.37
CA ASN A 557 -3.37 26.55 -25.79
C ASN A 557 -4.47 27.44 -26.38
N LEU A 558 -5.73 27.21 -26.02
CA LEU A 558 -6.84 28.05 -26.46
C LEU A 558 -6.67 29.50 -26.02
N LEU A 559 -6.32 29.74 -24.74
CA LEU A 559 -6.03 31.09 -24.25
C LEU A 559 -4.85 31.72 -25.01
N ARG A 560 -3.80 30.94 -25.29
CA ARG A 560 -2.65 31.42 -26.08
C ARG A 560 -3.06 31.84 -27.50
N LEU A 561 -3.88 31.05 -28.18
CA LEU A 561 -4.39 31.40 -29.51
C LEU A 561 -5.23 32.67 -29.45
N TYR A 562 -6.08 32.78 -28.44
CA TYR A 562 -6.90 33.97 -28.22
C TYR A 562 -6.03 35.23 -28.00
N GLU A 563 -5.01 35.15 -27.15
CA GLU A 563 -4.05 36.25 -26.93
C GLU A 563 -3.35 36.65 -28.24
N ASN A 564 -2.83 35.66 -28.97
CA ASN A 564 -2.05 35.88 -30.19
C ASN A 564 -2.87 36.53 -31.32
N PHE A 565 -4.13 36.11 -31.50
CA PHE A 565 -4.92 36.44 -32.68
C PHE A 565 -6.13 37.36 -32.42
N HIS A 566 -6.54 37.55 -31.17
CA HIS A 566 -7.75 38.31 -30.82
C HIS A 566 -7.54 39.44 -29.80
N MET A 567 -6.54 39.38 -28.91
CA MET A 567 -6.30 40.44 -27.92
C MET A 567 -5.35 41.55 -28.41
N GLN A 568 -4.32 41.22 -29.18
CA GLN A 568 -3.42 42.24 -29.73
C GLN A 568 -3.98 42.81 -31.03
N PRO A 569 -3.94 44.15 -31.25
CA PRO A 569 -4.44 44.75 -32.48
C PRO A 569 -3.70 44.12 -33.66
N ALA A 570 -4.48 43.53 -34.57
CA ALA A 570 -4.01 42.85 -35.75
C ALA A 570 -3.11 43.77 -36.58
N LYS A 571 -1.78 43.63 -36.45
CA LYS A 571 -0.91 43.95 -37.59
C LYS A 571 -1.30 42.96 -38.66
N HIS A 572 -2.03 43.49 -39.64
CA HIS A 572 -2.43 42.75 -40.82
C HIS A 572 -1.23 41.99 -41.35
N TRP A 573 -1.37 40.67 -41.48
CA TRP A 573 -0.52 39.90 -42.37
C TRP A 573 -0.79 40.49 -43.77
N GLN A 574 0.15 41.28 -44.29
CA GLN A 574 0.21 41.59 -45.72
C GLN A 574 0.89 40.44 -46.45
#